data_AF-A0AAN8B1E2-F1
#
_entry.id   AF-A0AAN8B1E2-F1
#
_cell.length_a   1.000
_cell.length_b   1.000
_cell.length_c   1.000
_cell.angle_alpha   90.00
_cell.angle_beta   90.00
_cell.angle_gamma   90.00
#
_symmetry.space_group_name_H-M   'P 1'
#
loop_
_entity.id
_entity.type
_entity.pdbx_description
1 polymer ?
#
loop_
_entity_poly.entity_id
_entity_poly.type
_entity_poly.pdbx_seq_one_letter_code
_entity_poly.pdbx_strand_id
1 'polypeptide(L)'
;MSSEFPVCRLFYMALNKHLKHKHAVRNLEERGIILKMASGGINVRTKPCPITGCSYAGKRLDRHVTHEHPEFSRDEAHQVMARLKHSVALQLLHDLRETNPIIGMATSLDIENEEEYLLIWCTLHPSPPHTELH
;
A
#
# COMPACT_ATOMS: atom_id res chain seq x y z
N MET A 1 -4.69 15.34 -3.96
CA MET A 1 -3.82 14.19 -3.66
C MET A 1 -4.16 13.12 -4.67
N SER A 2 -3.28 12.95 -5.65
CA SER A 2 -3.47 12.00 -6.74
C SER A 2 -2.69 10.75 -6.34
N SER A 3 -3.39 9.68 -5.94
CA SER A 3 -2.78 8.39 -5.59
C SER A 3 -2.69 7.49 -6.82
N GLU A 4 -1.50 6.99 -7.13
CA GLU A 4 -1.23 6.08 -8.24
C GLU A 4 -2.00 4.77 -8.07
N PHE A 5 -2.44 4.17 -9.18
CA PHE A 5 -3.34 3.02 -9.16
C PHE A 5 -2.61 1.69 -9.27
N PRO A 6 -2.83 0.73 -8.35
CA PRO A 6 -2.07 -0.52 -8.34
C PRO A 6 -2.43 -1.47 -9.49
N VAL A 7 -3.60 -1.30 -10.14
CA VAL A 7 -4.02 -2.19 -11.25
C VAL A 7 -3.65 -1.63 -12.63
N CYS A 8 -3.65 -0.31 -12.80
CA CYS A 8 -3.51 0.33 -14.11
C CYS A 8 -2.66 1.61 -14.11
N ARG A 9 -2.13 2.02 -12.95
CA ARG A 9 -1.23 3.18 -12.77
C ARG A 9 -1.78 4.52 -13.31
N LEU A 10 -3.10 4.64 -13.47
CA LEU A 10 -3.79 5.80 -14.05
C LEU A 10 -4.77 6.43 -13.07
N PHE A 11 -4.74 7.75 -12.90
CA PHE A 11 -5.61 8.46 -11.93
C PHE A 11 -7.08 8.50 -12.36
N TYR A 12 -7.99 7.98 -11.51
CA TYR A 12 -9.43 8.02 -11.77
C TYR A 12 -10.25 8.63 -10.62
N MET A 13 -11.08 9.62 -10.96
CA MET A 13 -12.11 10.18 -10.06
C MET A 13 -13.20 9.16 -9.70
N ALA A 14 -13.49 8.19 -10.57
CA ALA A 14 -14.56 7.19 -10.41
C ALA A 14 -14.00 5.77 -10.31
N LEU A 15 -13.03 5.57 -9.42
CA LEU A 15 -12.28 4.34 -9.27
C LEU A 15 -13.14 3.07 -9.15
N ASN A 16 -14.21 3.11 -8.36
CA ASN A 16 -15.11 1.95 -8.21
C ASN A 16 -15.73 1.52 -9.56
N LYS A 17 -16.22 2.49 -10.35
CA LYS A 17 -16.77 2.22 -11.69
C LYS A 17 -15.68 1.72 -12.63
N HIS A 18 -14.50 2.32 -12.57
CA HIS A 18 -13.35 1.90 -13.37
C HIS A 18 -12.96 0.43 -13.09
N LEU A 19 -12.80 0.04 -11.83
CA LEU A 19 -12.51 -1.35 -11.45
C LEU A 19 -13.59 -2.32 -11.95
N LYS A 20 -14.87 -1.97 -11.78
CA LYS A 20 -15.98 -2.80 -12.23
C LYS A 20 -16.03 -2.98 -13.74
N HIS A 21 -15.85 -1.90 -14.51
CA HIS A 21 -16.14 -1.89 -15.95
C HIS A 21 -14.91 -2.09 -16.83
N LYS A 22 -13.73 -1.70 -16.38
CA LYS A 22 -12.47 -1.83 -17.14
C LYS A 22 -11.67 -3.05 -16.72
N HIS A 23 -11.62 -3.35 -15.42
CA HIS A 23 -10.89 -4.49 -14.87
C HIS A 23 -11.77 -5.67 -14.46
N ALA A 24 -13.08 -5.57 -14.71
CA ALA A 24 -14.04 -6.62 -14.39
C ALA A 24 -13.99 -7.11 -12.92
N VAL A 25 -13.58 -6.25 -11.98
CA VAL A 25 -13.55 -6.55 -10.54
C VAL A 25 -14.97 -6.62 -10.00
N ARG A 26 -15.57 -7.80 -10.12
CA ARG A 26 -16.95 -8.10 -9.71
C ARG A 26 -17.03 -8.52 -8.26
N ASN A 27 -15.97 -9.11 -7.72
CA ASN A 27 -15.89 -9.44 -6.31
C ASN A 27 -15.90 -8.13 -5.47
N LEU A 28 -16.89 -8.02 -4.58
CA LEU A 28 -17.11 -6.81 -3.80
C LEU A 28 -16.06 -6.63 -2.70
N GLU A 29 -15.56 -7.72 -2.14
CA GLU A 29 -14.55 -7.73 -1.09
C GLU A 29 -13.18 -7.34 -1.66
N GLU A 30 -12.77 -7.97 -2.77
CA GLU A 30 -11.58 -7.62 -3.53
C GLU A 30 -11.58 -6.13 -3.89
N ARG A 31 -12.69 -5.66 -4.48
CA ARG A 31 -12.84 -4.25 -4.83
C ARG A 31 -12.77 -3.35 -3.61
N GLY A 32 -13.37 -3.75 -2.50
CA GLY A 32 -13.31 -3.02 -1.24
C GLY A 32 -11.88 -2.88 -0.70
N ILE A 33 -11.07 -3.94 -0.81
CA ILE A 33 -9.65 -3.91 -0.43
C ILE A 33 -8.87 -2.95 -1.32
N ILE A 34 -9.02 -3.05 -2.65
CA ILE A 34 -8.33 -2.19 -3.62
C ILE A 34 -8.69 -0.71 -3.41
N LEU A 35 -9.96 -0.40 -3.15
CA LEU A 35 -10.40 0.98 -2.86
C LEU A 35 -9.76 1.54 -1.58
N LYS A 36 -9.66 0.72 -0.52
CA LYS A 36 -9.00 1.11 0.73
C LYS A 36 -7.49 1.30 0.53
N MET A 37 -6.86 0.44 -0.28
CA MET A 37 -5.45 0.55 -0.63
C MET A 37 -5.16 1.86 -1.36
N ALA A 38 -5.90 2.17 -2.42
CA ALA A 38 -5.71 3.40 -3.20
C ALA A 38 -5.94 4.70 -2.40
N SER A 39 -6.84 4.66 -1.41
CA SER A 39 -7.12 5.82 -0.54
C SER A 39 -6.23 5.90 0.70
N GLY A 40 -5.35 4.92 0.93
CA GLY A 40 -4.55 4.82 2.17
C GLY A 40 -5.39 4.47 3.42
N GLY A 41 -6.62 4.02 3.23
CA GLY A 41 -7.60 3.66 4.26
C GLY A 41 -7.46 2.23 4.81
N ILE A 42 -6.34 1.55 4.56
CA ILE A 42 -6.05 0.23 5.13
C ILE A 42 -5.85 0.36 6.64
N ASN A 43 -6.54 -0.49 7.40
CA ASN A 43 -6.45 -0.52 8.84
C ASN A 43 -5.24 -1.34 9.30
N VAL A 44 -4.30 -0.67 9.97
CA VAL A 44 -3.06 -1.28 10.50
C VAL A 44 -2.98 -1.22 12.03
N ARG A 45 -4.09 -0.94 12.73
CA ARG A 45 -4.10 -0.75 14.20
C ARG A 45 -3.69 -1.98 15.01
N THR A 46 -3.79 -3.17 14.43
CA THR A 46 -3.43 -4.44 15.06
C THR A 46 -2.05 -4.93 14.62
N LYS A 47 -1.37 -4.19 13.74
CA LYS A 47 -0.05 -4.56 13.23
C LYS A 47 1.04 -3.97 14.14
N PRO A 48 2.16 -4.69 14.33
CA PRO A 48 3.31 -4.16 15.05
C PRO A 48 4.00 -3.03 14.26
N CYS A 49 4.89 -2.31 14.92
CA CYS A 49 5.80 -1.37 14.26
C CYS A 49 6.64 -2.11 13.20
N PRO A 50 6.72 -1.60 11.96
CA PRO A 50 7.51 -2.23 10.91
C PRO A 50 9.01 -1.96 11.04
N ILE A 51 9.45 -1.16 12.01
CA ILE A 51 10.85 -0.79 12.21
C ILE A 51 11.58 -1.88 12.99
N THR A 52 12.67 -2.39 12.41
CA THR A 52 13.49 -3.46 12.99
C THR A 52 13.98 -3.08 14.39
N GLY A 53 13.76 -3.97 15.36
CA GLY A 53 14.13 -3.74 16.76
C GLY A 53 13.10 -2.95 17.57
N CYS A 54 12.04 -2.44 16.95
CA CYS A 54 10.92 -1.84 17.67
C CYS A 54 9.85 -2.89 18.00
N SER A 55 9.47 -2.98 19.27
CA SER A 55 8.44 -3.91 19.76
C SER A 55 7.07 -3.27 19.95
N TYR A 56 6.89 -2.01 19.54
CA TYR A 56 5.62 -1.31 19.72
C TYR A 56 4.50 -2.00 18.93
N ALA A 57 3.42 -2.34 19.62
CA ALA A 57 2.18 -2.80 19.03
C ALA A 57 1.02 -2.02 19.64
N GLY A 58 0.36 -1.18 18.84
CA GLY A 58 -0.67 -0.31 19.37
C GLY A 58 -1.47 0.43 18.31
N LYS A 59 -2.62 0.97 18.74
CA LYS A 59 -3.62 1.60 17.85
C LYS A 59 -3.13 2.90 17.18
N ARG A 60 -2.02 3.49 17.61
CA ARG A 60 -1.53 4.80 17.17
C ARG A 60 -0.18 4.68 16.46
N LEU A 61 -0.05 3.66 15.61
CA LEU A 61 1.17 3.33 14.90
C LEU A 61 1.76 4.50 14.08
N ASP A 62 0.90 5.24 13.38
CA ASP A 62 1.29 6.42 12.58
C ASP A 62 2.02 7.48 13.43
N ARG A 63 1.41 7.83 14.58
CA ARG A 63 2.01 8.75 15.55
C ARG A 63 3.28 8.15 16.15
N HIS A 64 3.29 6.86 16.46
CA HIS A 64 4.46 6.20 17.01
C HIS A 64 5.65 6.29 16.04
N VAL A 65 5.47 5.93 14.77
CA VAL A 65 6.53 6.01 13.74
C VAL A 65 7.04 7.43 13.56
N THR A 66 6.15 8.44 13.63
CA THR A 66 6.54 9.84 13.45
C THR A 66 7.30 10.45 14.65
N HIS A 67 7.05 9.98 15.88
CA HIS A 67 7.55 10.63 17.09
C HIS A 67 8.61 9.84 17.84
N GLU A 68 8.53 8.51 17.83
CA GLU A 68 9.41 7.63 18.62
C GLU A 68 10.62 7.14 17.81
N HIS A 69 10.67 7.49 16.52
CA HIS A 69 11.76 7.15 15.62
C HIS A 69 12.36 8.41 15.00
N PRO A 70 13.21 9.14 15.75
CA PRO A 70 13.83 10.38 15.30
C PRO A 70 14.79 10.19 14.11
N GLU A 71 15.19 8.94 13.83
CA GLU A 71 15.97 8.57 12.65
C GLU A 71 15.20 8.73 11.34
N PHE A 72 13.86 8.81 11.38
CA PHE A 72 13.04 9.06 10.20
C PHE A 72 12.55 10.50 10.19
N SER A 73 12.75 11.17 9.05
CA SER A 73 12.00 12.37 8.71
C SER A 73 10.50 12.06 8.63
N ARG A 74 9.68 13.11 8.66
CA ARG A 74 8.23 12.98 8.50
C ARG A 74 7.85 12.27 7.20
N ASP A 75 8.55 12.58 6.10
CA ASP A 75 8.27 11.98 4.80
C ASP A 75 8.65 10.50 4.76
N GLU A 76 9.76 10.11 5.39
CA GLU A 76 10.16 8.71 5.54
C GLU A 76 9.18 7.94 6.43
N ALA A 77 8.73 8.53 7.54
CA ALA A 77 7.68 7.94 8.39
C ALA A 77 6.39 7.70 7.60
N HIS A 78 5.97 8.66 6.77
CA HIS A 78 4.84 8.49 5.87
C HIS A 78 5.06 7.35 4.86
N GLN A 79 6.26 7.21 4.28
CA GLN A 79 6.59 6.14 3.36
C GLN A 79 6.58 4.77 4.05
N VAL A 80 7.14 4.65 5.26
CA VAL A 80 7.10 3.44 6.07
C VAL A 80 5.65 3.00 6.33
N MET A 81 4.78 3.95 6.71
CA MET A 81 3.36 3.67 6.93
C MET A 81 2.62 3.30 5.64
N ALA A 82 2.97 3.92 4.50
CA ALA A 82 2.40 3.58 3.20
C ALA A 82 2.77 2.14 2.79
N ARG A 83 4.04 1.76 2.95
CA ARG A 83 4.53 0.39 2.69
C ARG A 83 3.84 -0.65 3.57
N LEU A 84 3.71 -0.37 4.87
CA LEU A 84 2.97 -1.26 5.78
C LEU A 84 1.51 -1.44 5.34
N LYS A 85 0.82 -0.36 5.00
CA LYS A 85 -0.57 -0.41 4.52
C LYS A 85 -0.69 -1.18 3.21
N HIS A 86 0.27 -1.03 2.30
CA HIS A 86 0.33 -1.77 1.06
C HIS A 86 0.50 -3.26 1.30
N SER A 87 1.51 -3.67 2.07
CA SER A 87 1.73 -5.07 2.46
C SER A 87 0.51 -5.70 3.13
N VAL A 88 -0.17 -4.97 4.03
CA VAL A 88 -1.42 -5.45 4.65
C VAL A 88 -2.55 -5.60 3.64
N ALA A 89 -2.65 -4.73 2.64
CA ALA A 89 -3.65 -4.87 1.58
C ALA A 89 -3.39 -6.11 0.72
N LEU A 90 -2.13 -6.38 0.37
CA LEU A 90 -1.72 -7.57 -0.36
C LEU A 90 -2.06 -8.84 0.43
N GLN A 91 -1.77 -8.86 1.74
CA GLN A 91 -2.15 -9.98 2.60
C GLN A 91 -3.68 -10.19 2.62
N LEU A 92 -4.48 -9.13 2.70
CA LEU A 92 -5.94 -9.26 2.66
C LEU A 92 -6.45 -9.83 1.33
N LEU A 93 -5.80 -9.50 0.21
CA LEU A 93 -6.12 -10.06 -1.10
C LEU A 93 -5.72 -11.53 -1.19
N HIS A 94 -4.54 -11.87 -0.66
CA HIS A 94 -4.07 -13.25 -0.54
C HIS A 94 -5.03 -14.10 0.29
N ASP A 95 -5.37 -13.66 1.51
CA ASP A 95 -6.29 -14.34 2.41
C ASP A 95 -7.67 -14.54 1.75
N LEU A 96 -8.17 -13.50 1.05
CA LEU A 96 -9.43 -13.60 0.30
C LEU A 96 -9.33 -14.66 -0.80
N ARG A 97 -8.21 -14.73 -1.52
CA ARG A 97 -8.00 -15.73 -2.58
C ARG A 97 -8.00 -17.15 -2.02
N GLU A 98 -7.37 -17.37 -0.87
CA GLU A 98 -7.33 -18.66 -0.18
C GLU A 98 -8.73 -19.15 0.22
N THR A 99 -9.68 -18.24 0.50
CA THR A 99 -11.07 -18.63 0.78
C THR A 99 -11.81 -19.21 -0.43
N ASN A 100 -11.22 -19.16 -1.63
CA ASN A 100 -11.82 -19.57 -2.89
C ASN A 100 -13.24 -18.97 -3.09
N PRO A 101 -13.33 -17.62 -3.22
CA PRO A 101 -14.60 -16.93 -3.18
C PRO A 101 -15.51 -17.32 -4.35
N ILE A 102 -16.82 -17.41 -4.09
CA ILE A 102 -17.85 -17.78 -5.10
C ILE A 102 -17.74 -16.90 -6.35
N ILE A 103 -17.53 -15.60 -6.15
CA ILE A 103 -17.14 -14.70 -7.22
C ILE A 103 -15.62 -14.61 -7.20
N GLY A 104 -14.99 -15.26 -8.18
CA GLY A 104 -13.52 -15.25 -8.32
C GLY A 104 -12.94 -13.84 -8.35
N MET A 105 -11.72 -13.72 -7.84
CA MET A 105 -10.95 -12.49 -7.89
C MET A 105 -10.50 -12.21 -9.33
N ALA A 106 -10.57 -10.95 -9.75
CA ALA A 106 -10.23 -10.53 -11.11
C ALA A 106 -8.76 -10.10 -11.25
N THR A 107 -8.14 -9.63 -10.17
CA THR A 107 -6.76 -9.16 -10.15
C THR A 107 -5.83 -10.22 -9.57
N SER A 108 -4.53 -10.07 -9.79
CA SER A 108 -3.45 -10.93 -9.26
C SER A 108 -2.46 -10.12 -8.41
N LEU A 109 -2.90 -9.01 -7.80
CA LEU A 109 -2.05 -8.06 -7.09
C LEU A 109 -1.25 -8.70 -5.95
N ASP A 110 -1.80 -9.74 -5.32
CA ASP A 110 -1.17 -10.55 -4.26
C ASP A 110 -0.18 -11.59 -4.79
N ILE A 111 -0.16 -11.84 -6.09
CA ILE A 111 0.69 -12.84 -6.76
C ILE A 111 1.84 -12.15 -7.52
N GLU A 112 1.61 -10.95 -8.04
CA GLU A 112 2.61 -10.17 -8.77
C GLU A 112 3.61 -9.51 -7.79
N ASN A 113 4.86 -9.93 -7.91
CA ASN A 113 5.97 -9.80 -6.96
C ASN A 113 6.33 -8.34 -6.60
N GLU A 114 6.58 -8.10 -5.31
CA GLU A 114 6.93 -6.82 -4.67
C GLU A 114 8.27 -6.22 -5.20
N GLU A 115 9.11 -7.04 -5.85
CA GLU A 115 10.42 -6.67 -6.39
C GLU A 115 10.36 -5.77 -7.64
N GLU A 116 9.32 -5.89 -8.46
CA GLU A 116 9.17 -5.05 -9.67
C GLU A 116 8.75 -3.62 -9.31
N TYR A 117 8.04 -3.44 -8.18
CA TYR A 117 7.62 -2.13 -7.67
C TYR A 117 8.78 -1.32 -7.07
N LEU A 118 9.75 -1.96 -6.41
CA LEU A 118 10.94 -1.28 -5.88
C LEU A 118 11.86 -0.78 -7.00
N LEU A 119 12.01 -1.56 -8.08
CA LEU A 119 12.82 -1.17 -9.24
C LEU A 119 12.18 -0.01 -10.04
N ILE A 120 10.85 -0.02 -10.18
CA ILE A 120 10.12 1.01 -10.92
C ILE A 120 9.99 2.31 -10.08
N TRP A 121 9.77 2.23 -8.78
CA TRP A 121 9.66 3.43 -7.92
C TRP A 121 11.00 4.17 -7.79
N CYS A 122 12.12 3.45 -7.63
CA CYS A 122 13.47 4.04 -7.60
C CYS A 122 13.89 4.66 -8.93
N THR A 123 13.34 4.18 -10.06
CA THR A 123 13.66 4.73 -11.39
C THR A 123 12.79 5.94 -11.76
N LEU A 124 11.56 6.03 -11.25
CA LEU A 124 10.65 7.16 -11.49
C LEU A 124 10.80 8.33 -10.50
N HIS A 125 11.37 8.09 -9.33
CA HIS A 125 11.67 9.13 -8.33
C HIS A 125 13.13 9.03 -7.90
N PRO A 126 14.09 9.44 -8.75
CA PRO A 126 15.47 9.57 -8.30
C PRO A 126 15.49 10.56 -7.13
N SER A 127 16.00 10.11 -5.98
CA SER A 127 16.38 11.00 -4.89
C SER A 127 17.22 12.15 -5.48
N PRO A 128 16.95 13.42 -5.12
CA PRO A 128 17.73 14.52 -5.65
C PRO A 128 19.21 14.27 -5.31
N PRO A 129 20.14 14.56 -6.24
CA PRO A 129 21.55 14.36 -5.96
C PRO A 129 21.89 15.11 -4.67
N HIS A 130 22.44 14.38 -3.70
CA HIS A 130 23.05 14.97 -2.52
C HIS A 130 24.00 16.04 -3.04
N THR A 131 23.67 17.30 -2.80
CA THR A 131 24.59 18.40 -3.09
C THR A 131 25.71 18.24 -2.08
N GLU A 132 26.84 17.69 -2.54
CA GLU A 132 28.09 17.75 -1.80
C GLU A 132 28.41 19.23 -1.59
N LEU A 133 28.18 19.71 -0.37
CA LEU A 133 28.71 20.97 0.11
C LEU A 133 30.22 20.78 0.30
N HIS A 134 30.98 21.32 -0.64
CA HIS A 134 32.39 21.66 -0.47
C HIS A 134 32.51 23.14 -0.10
#